data_AF-A0A7S3PKL8-F1
#
_entry.id   AF-A0A7S3PKL8-F1
#
_cell.length_a   1.000
_cell.length_b   1.000
_cell.length_c   1.000
_cell.angle_alpha   90.00
_cell.angle_beta   90.00
_cell.angle_gamma   90.00
#
_symmetry.space_group_name_H-M   'P 1'
#
loop_
_entity.id
_entity.type
_entity.pdbx_description
1 polymer ?
#
loop_
_entity_poly.entity_id
_entity_poly.type
_entity_poly.pdbx_seq_one_letter_code
_entity_poly.pdbx_strand_id
1 'polypeptide(L)'
;MDTRSSPSREKLIRLGKEAGLSTEQMSLPKQELYKLLNGSYNIDRLERRLLRNSSESVSESYQSLLLQTGPGEDVPEQVSVVTDDNKSFNDSGSLRRSRRLLRKRSRQSDDENVKIGINKRSTRQRQGTSSSSLPYSSLPSSSSSSGNVNDNKSTRRSTKGKGKGKINPSSSGSKNENKSTRRSPKGKNKASVNSSSSGHINETKSTTRSTKGKSKAKVNSSSLGNKNESKSTRRSTKAKNTAFKVEKKNEIFSDGMDPITREPLGKHVFTFKRPYGKEAQFDAGTLVDYILASGDFLEPESRIPFSPNDMKRLDNLVRKAGLNKGSVYEAIRDKERYTERKVSQDALLALERCIGEVVSEMLSIIDAVCDLTADPETAETQLLLNVFPVFAHYFTLLRGMDSEYATKCVKQYISFIVGPPNRPTRNRLGFRDSVLHFLHQMTF
;
A
#
# COMPACT_ATOMS: atom_id res chain seq x y z
N MET A 1 3.47 -34.88 27.68
CA MET A 1 2.87 -34.38 26.42
C MET A 1 3.14 -32.89 26.32
N ASP A 2 4.21 -32.50 25.62
CA ASP A 2 4.51 -31.10 25.32
C ASP A 2 3.78 -30.69 24.05
N THR A 3 2.57 -30.16 24.21
CA THR A 3 1.85 -29.53 23.11
C THR A 3 2.61 -28.27 22.68
N ARG A 4 2.95 -28.20 21.39
CA ARG A 4 3.83 -27.23 20.70
C ARG A 4 3.47 -25.73 20.82
N SER A 5 2.59 -25.30 21.72
CA SER A 5 2.08 -23.92 21.77
C SER A 5 2.34 -23.15 23.07
N SER A 6 2.96 -23.74 24.10
CA SER A 6 3.24 -22.98 25.35
C SER A 6 4.60 -22.26 25.30
N PRO A 7 4.66 -20.93 25.52
CA PRO A 7 5.90 -20.16 25.60
C PRO A 7 6.93 -20.78 26.58
N SER A 8 8.22 -20.55 26.37
CA SER A 8 9.26 -21.01 27.31
C SER A 8 9.04 -20.41 28.71
N ARG A 9 9.46 -21.11 29.77
CA ARG A 9 9.30 -20.62 31.16
C ARG A 9 9.94 -19.25 31.35
N GLU A 10 11.11 -19.03 30.76
CA GLU A 10 11.80 -17.74 30.78
C GLU A 10 10.96 -16.62 30.15
N LYS A 11 10.31 -16.90 29.01
CA LYS A 11 9.42 -15.94 28.36
C LYS A 11 8.22 -15.60 29.26
N LEU A 12 7.65 -16.60 29.95
CA LEU A 12 6.55 -16.38 30.91
C LEU A 12 6.99 -15.55 32.12
N ILE A 13 8.19 -15.78 32.66
CA ILE A 13 8.72 -14.97 33.77
C ILE A 13 8.91 -13.51 33.34
N ARG A 14 9.44 -13.28 32.13
CA ARG A 14 9.58 -11.91 31.58
C ARG A 14 8.23 -11.21 31.40
N LEU A 15 7.23 -11.92 30.87
CA LEU A 15 5.87 -11.40 30.76
C LEU A 15 5.23 -11.15 32.13
N GLY A 16 5.52 -12.00 33.12
CA GLY A 16 5.09 -11.82 34.50
C GLY A 16 5.65 -10.55 35.14
N LYS A 17 6.93 -10.25 34.91
CA LYS A 17 7.55 -8.98 35.35
C LYS A 17 6.87 -7.77 34.70
N GLU A 18 6.64 -7.82 33.40
CA GLU A 18 5.96 -6.74 32.65
C GLU A 18 4.49 -6.54 33.11
N ALA A 19 3.85 -7.62 33.58
CA ALA A 19 2.50 -7.59 34.13
C ALA A 19 2.45 -7.16 35.62
N GLY A 20 3.59 -6.95 36.27
CA GLY A 20 3.67 -6.58 37.68
C GLY A 20 3.33 -7.71 38.65
N LEU A 21 3.55 -8.98 38.27
CA LEU A 21 3.36 -10.13 39.17
C LEU A 21 4.42 -10.15 40.28
N SER A 22 4.04 -10.66 41.45
CA SER A 22 4.98 -10.82 42.57
C SER A 22 6.01 -11.92 42.29
N THR A 23 7.14 -11.88 43.00
CA THR A 23 8.20 -12.91 42.91
C THR A 23 7.69 -14.30 43.25
N GLU A 24 6.80 -14.40 44.24
CA GLU A 24 6.12 -15.65 44.60
C GLU A 24 5.26 -16.20 43.46
N GLN A 25 4.47 -15.35 42.78
CA GLN A 25 3.66 -15.76 41.63
C GLN A 25 4.53 -16.19 40.43
N MET A 26 5.70 -15.57 40.24
CA MET A 26 6.64 -15.96 39.19
C MET A 26 7.39 -17.26 39.48
N SER A 27 7.41 -17.71 40.75
CA SER A 27 8.03 -18.98 41.16
C SER A 27 7.18 -20.21 40.80
N LEU A 28 5.89 -20.01 40.48
CA LEU A 28 4.95 -21.08 40.14
C LEU A 28 5.46 -21.98 38.99
N PRO A 29 5.03 -23.25 38.94
CA PRO A 29 5.28 -24.14 37.81
C PRO A 29 4.84 -23.52 36.48
N LYS A 30 5.56 -23.85 35.39
CA LYS A 30 5.34 -23.28 34.04
C LYS A 30 3.85 -23.25 33.63
N GLN A 31 3.12 -24.34 33.92
CA GLN A 31 1.71 -24.48 33.55
C GLN A 31 0.80 -23.55 34.35
N GLU A 32 1.05 -23.36 35.64
CA GLU A 32 0.27 -22.49 36.51
C GLU A 32 0.53 -21.02 36.20
N LEU A 33 1.80 -20.66 35.98
CA LEU A 33 2.18 -19.31 35.55
C LEU A 33 1.53 -18.94 34.21
N TYR A 34 1.50 -19.88 33.25
CA TYR A 34 0.81 -19.67 31.98
C TYR A 34 -0.70 -19.48 32.15
N LYS A 35 -1.36 -20.33 32.96
CA LYS A 35 -2.79 -20.19 33.26
C LYS A 35 -3.11 -18.86 33.93
N LEU A 36 -2.29 -18.44 34.89
CA LEU A 36 -2.47 -17.17 35.61
C LEU A 36 -2.30 -15.96 34.68
N LEU A 37 -1.29 -15.98 33.81
CA LEU A 37 -1.09 -14.92 32.81
C LEU A 37 -2.22 -14.89 31.77
N ASN A 38 -2.65 -16.04 31.26
CA ASN A 38 -3.70 -16.11 30.25
C ASN A 38 -5.09 -15.77 30.80
N GLY A 39 -5.33 -16.03 32.09
CA GLY A 39 -6.59 -15.71 32.76
C GLY A 39 -6.75 -14.23 33.10
N SER A 40 -5.65 -13.58 33.50
CA SER A 40 -5.68 -12.20 34.00
C SER A 40 -5.22 -11.16 32.97
N TYR A 41 -4.48 -11.56 31.93
CA TYR A 41 -3.85 -10.65 30.98
C TYR A 41 -3.96 -11.11 29.53
N ASN A 42 -3.92 -10.14 28.61
CA ASN A 42 -3.78 -10.42 27.19
C ASN A 42 -2.29 -10.61 26.85
N ILE A 43 -1.88 -11.85 26.63
CA ILE A 43 -0.47 -12.24 26.41
C ILE A 43 0.13 -11.51 25.20
N ASP A 44 -0.59 -11.39 24.08
CA ASP A 44 -0.10 -10.69 22.88
C ASP A 44 0.15 -9.20 23.10
N ARG A 45 -0.62 -8.58 24.01
CA ARG A 45 -0.42 -7.18 24.40
C ARG A 45 0.84 -7.02 25.26
N LEU A 46 1.09 -7.96 26.18
CA LEU A 46 2.30 -7.98 26.99
C LEU A 46 3.54 -8.25 26.14
N GLU A 47 3.47 -9.16 25.17
CA GLU A 47 4.58 -9.43 24.24
C GLU A 47 4.94 -8.19 23.41
N ARG A 48 3.95 -7.44 22.91
CA ARG A 48 4.19 -6.18 22.21
C ARG A 48 4.78 -5.09 23.09
N ARG A 49 4.44 -5.03 24.38
CA ARG A 49 5.08 -4.11 25.34
C ARG A 49 6.53 -4.49 25.60
N LEU A 50 6.78 -5.76 25.86
CA LEU A 50 8.12 -6.27 26.11
C LEU A 50 9.08 -6.00 24.92
N LEU A 51 8.60 -6.15 23.68
CA LEU A 51 9.39 -5.81 22.49
C LEU A 51 9.73 -4.31 22.42
N ARG A 52 8.78 -3.41 22.77
CA ARG A 52 9.05 -1.97 22.82
C ARG A 52 10.10 -1.63 23.89
N ASN A 53 9.94 -2.12 25.11
CA ASN A 53 10.88 -1.84 26.21
C ASN A 53 12.29 -2.38 25.91
N SER A 54 12.38 -3.55 25.25
CA SER A 54 13.68 -4.11 24.86
C SER A 54 14.43 -3.25 23.83
N SER A 55 13.71 -2.51 22.99
CA SER A 55 14.32 -1.59 22.02
C SER A 55 14.83 -0.30 22.68
N GLU A 56 14.20 0.14 23.77
CA GLU A 56 14.60 1.32 24.53
C GLU A 56 15.87 1.08 25.36
N SER A 57 15.99 -0.10 25.99
CA SER A 57 17.20 -0.43 26.79
C SER A 57 18.49 -0.50 25.96
N VAL A 58 18.37 -0.86 24.67
CA VAL A 58 19.54 -0.87 23.77
C VAL A 58 19.97 0.57 23.47
N SER A 59 19.02 1.48 23.23
CA SER A 59 19.27 2.90 23.02
C SER A 59 19.98 3.56 24.21
N GLU A 60 19.53 3.28 25.44
CA GLU A 60 20.16 3.84 26.65
C GLU A 60 21.59 3.32 26.85
N SER A 61 21.84 2.03 26.61
CA SER A 61 23.21 1.48 26.72
C SER A 61 24.20 2.13 25.75
N TYR A 62 23.76 2.49 24.53
CA TYR A 62 24.59 3.22 23.57
C TYR A 62 24.78 4.69 23.97
N GLN A 63 23.78 5.34 24.56
CA GLN A 63 23.92 6.70 25.07
C GLN A 63 24.86 6.75 26.29
N SER A 64 24.77 5.79 27.20
CA SER A 64 25.69 5.69 28.34
C SER A 64 27.13 5.42 27.90
N LEU A 65 27.33 4.60 26.86
CA LEU A 65 28.66 4.36 26.28
C LEU A 65 29.23 5.61 25.61
N LEU A 66 28.39 6.41 24.93
CA LEU A 66 28.80 7.69 24.33
C LEU A 66 29.13 8.77 25.37
N LEU A 67 28.48 8.73 26.54
CA LEU A 67 28.75 9.66 27.64
C LEU A 67 30.00 9.29 28.45
N GLN A 68 30.51 8.06 28.34
CA GLN A 68 31.77 7.63 28.97
C GLN A 68 33.02 7.94 28.14
N THR A 69 32.86 8.21 26.84
CA THR A 69 33.93 8.76 26.01
C THR A 69 33.82 10.28 26.02
N GLY A 70 34.46 10.91 27.01
CA GLY A 70 34.53 12.38 27.09
C GLY A 70 35.17 12.99 25.82
N PRO A 71 34.79 14.22 25.44
CA PRO A 71 35.40 14.93 24.32
C PRO A 71 36.72 15.52 24.80
N GLY A 72 37.83 14.79 24.59
CA GLY A 72 39.16 15.33 24.83
C GLY A 72 40.13 14.31 25.36
N GLU A 73 40.63 13.46 24.47
CA GLU A 73 42.02 13.02 24.53
C GLU A 73 42.47 12.75 23.10
N ASP A 74 43.44 13.53 22.65
CA ASP A 74 44.09 13.41 21.36
C ASP A 74 44.71 12.00 21.24
N VAL A 75 44.15 11.18 20.36
CA VAL A 75 44.74 9.89 20.00
C VAL A 75 45.89 10.16 19.02
N PRO A 76 47.14 9.79 19.36
CA PRO A 76 48.27 9.99 18.46
C PRO A 76 48.18 9.06 17.25
N GLU A 77 48.18 9.68 16.08
CA GLU A 77 48.21 9.07 14.76
C GLU A 77 49.62 8.53 14.47
N GLN A 78 50.03 7.41 15.06
CA GLN A 78 51.17 6.62 14.57
C GLN A 78 51.00 5.13 14.85
N VAL A 79 50.52 4.38 13.85
CA VAL A 79 50.90 2.97 13.66
C VAL A 79 51.21 2.77 12.19
N SER A 80 52.49 2.86 11.86
CA SER A 80 53.09 2.39 10.62
C SER A 80 53.01 0.87 10.59
N VAL A 81 52.22 0.33 9.66
CA VAL A 81 52.29 -1.10 9.32
C VAL A 81 53.49 -1.28 8.39
N VAL A 82 54.55 -1.83 8.99
CA VAL A 82 55.69 -2.44 8.31
C VAL A 82 55.19 -3.60 7.45
N THR A 83 55.50 -3.54 6.15
CA THR A 83 55.47 -4.71 5.27
C THR A 83 56.80 -4.77 4.56
N ASP A 84 57.69 -5.61 5.09
CA ASP A 84 58.91 -6.02 4.43
C ASP A 84 58.63 -7.25 3.55
N ASP A 85 59.03 -7.09 2.29
CA ASP A 85 59.85 -8.01 1.51
C ASP A 85 59.33 -9.32 0.86
N ASN A 86 59.55 -9.30 -0.47
CA ASN A 86 60.14 -10.34 -1.32
C ASN A 86 59.26 -11.50 -1.84
N LYS A 87 58.87 -11.38 -3.11
CA LYS A 87 59.43 -12.28 -4.14
C LYS A 87 59.31 -11.72 -5.56
N SER A 88 60.46 -11.72 -6.21
CA SER A 88 60.76 -11.39 -7.59
C SER A 88 60.07 -12.31 -8.60
N PHE A 89 59.62 -11.74 -9.72
CA PHE A 89 59.70 -12.40 -11.02
C PHE A 89 59.83 -11.34 -12.11
N ASN A 90 60.97 -11.36 -12.79
CA ASN A 90 61.23 -10.61 -14.01
C ASN A 90 60.33 -11.15 -15.12
N ASP A 91 59.62 -10.29 -15.85
CA ASP A 91 59.77 -10.34 -17.31
C ASP A 91 59.44 -8.99 -17.96
N SER A 92 60.24 -8.72 -18.97
CA SER A 92 60.43 -7.49 -19.72
C SER A 92 59.45 -7.38 -20.88
N GLY A 93 59.04 -6.15 -21.24
CA GLY A 93 58.47 -5.95 -22.59
C GLY A 93 57.56 -4.74 -22.81
N SER A 94 58.19 -3.59 -23.07
CA SER A 94 57.90 -2.79 -24.27
C SER A 94 56.75 -1.75 -24.30
N LEU A 95 57.19 -0.48 -24.47
CA LEU A 95 56.65 0.61 -25.31
C LEU A 95 55.32 1.27 -24.89
N ARG A 96 55.33 2.47 -24.29
CA ARG A 96 55.51 3.82 -24.88
C ARG A 96 54.38 4.28 -25.82
N ARG A 97 53.98 5.55 -25.62
CA ARG A 97 53.09 6.47 -26.40
C ARG A 97 51.60 6.40 -26.00
N SER A 98 50.90 7.48 -25.63
CA SER A 98 51.13 8.93 -25.82
C SER A 98 50.33 9.76 -24.80
N ARG A 99 51.00 10.76 -24.22
CA ARG A 99 50.39 11.94 -23.58
C ARG A 99 50.48 13.11 -24.56
N ARG A 100 49.36 13.81 -24.76
CA ARG A 100 49.16 15.26 -25.07
C ARG A 100 48.05 15.42 -26.11
N LEU A 101 46.99 16.13 -25.73
CA LEU A 101 46.77 17.52 -26.12
C LEU A 101 45.54 18.09 -25.39
N LEU A 102 45.76 19.14 -24.60
CA LEU A 102 44.73 20.11 -24.24
C LEU A 102 44.52 21.06 -25.42
N ARG A 103 43.26 21.37 -25.78
CA ARG A 103 42.86 22.74 -26.16
C ARG A 103 41.34 22.94 -26.22
N LYS A 104 40.88 23.82 -25.32
CA LYS A 104 39.80 24.84 -25.41
C LYS A 104 38.83 24.83 -26.61
N ARG A 105 37.52 24.90 -26.30
CA ARG A 105 36.46 25.75 -26.91
C ARG A 105 35.19 25.53 -26.02
N SER A 106 34.68 26.48 -25.22
CA SER A 106 34.08 27.79 -25.50
C SER A 106 32.89 27.74 -26.47
N ARG A 107 31.68 27.78 -25.89
CA ARG A 107 30.42 28.39 -26.34
C ARG A 107 30.05 28.33 -27.83
N GLN A 108 28.96 27.63 -28.15
CA GLN A 108 27.91 28.15 -29.01
C GLN A 108 26.59 27.39 -28.78
N SER A 109 25.59 28.16 -28.38
CA SER A 109 24.17 27.84 -28.42
C SER A 109 23.69 27.93 -29.86
N ASP A 110 23.12 26.84 -30.39
CA ASP A 110 22.33 26.90 -31.62
C ASP A 110 21.04 26.09 -31.41
N ASP A 111 19.94 26.80 -31.62
CA ASP A 111 18.57 26.31 -31.69
C ASP A 111 18.40 25.37 -32.89
N GLU A 112 18.09 24.09 -32.64
CA GLU A 112 17.59 23.18 -33.68
C GLU A 112 16.08 22.99 -33.51
N ASN A 113 15.39 23.72 -34.37
CA ASN A 113 13.96 23.84 -34.54
C ASN A 113 13.45 22.61 -35.33
N VAL A 114 12.90 21.60 -34.65
CA VAL A 114 12.30 20.43 -35.30
C VAL A 114 10.95 20.81 -35.92
N LYS A 115 10.97 21.10 -37.23
CA LYS A 115 9.79 21.21 -38.09
C LYS A 115 9.10 19.86 -38.23
N ILE A 116 7.99 19.67 -37.52
CA ILE A 116 7.02 18.61 -37.84
C ILE A 116 6.17 19.10 -39.02
N GLY A 117 6.39 18.49 -40.20
CA GLY A 117 5.63 18.73 -41.41
C GLY A 117 4.20 18.19 -41.30
N ILE A 118 3.24 19.09 -41.14
CA ILE A 118 1.81 18.78 -41.27
C ILE A 118 1.44 18.86 -42.76
N ASN A 119 1.19 17.69 -43.36
CA ASN A 119 0.62 17.56 -44.69
C ASN A 119 -0.80 18.15 -44.73
N LYS A 120 -0.94 19.32 -45.34
CA LYS A 120 -2.23 19.89 -45.77
C LYS A 120 -2.68 19.18 -47.05
N ARG A 121 -3.78 18.42 -46.99
CA ARG A 121 -4.55 18.03 -48.17
C ARG A 121 -5.77 18.94 -48.28
N SER A 122 -5.72 19.80 -49.29
CA SER A 122 -6.81 20.64 -49.80
C SER A 122 -7.50 19.92 -50.96
N THR A 123 -8.82 19.92 -50.97
CA THR A 123 -9.80 19.86 -52.09
C THR A 123 -11.16 19.61 -51.39
N ARG A 124 -12.28 20.27 -51.68
CA ARG A 124 -12.73 20.98 -52.88
C ARG A 124 -13.90 21.90 -52.50
N GLN A 125 -14.01 23.01 -53.22
CA GLN A 125 -15.09 24.00 -53.21
C GLN A 125 -16.48 23.39 -53.40
N ARG A 126 -17.48 23.98 -52.73
CA ARG A 126 -18.77 24.25 -53.37
C ARG A 126 -19.30 25.60 -52.90
N GLN A 127 -19.60 26.44 -53.89
CA GLN A 127 -20.11 27.79 -53.79
C GLN A 127 -21.56 27.81 -53.31
N GLY A 128 -21.93 28.86 -52.60
CA GLY A 128 -23.30 29.19 -52.23
C GLY A 128 -23.36 30.63 -51.74
N THR A 129 -23.66 31.53 -52.67
CA THR A 129 -23.75 32.98 -52.55
C THR A 129 -25.11 33.44 -52.02
N SER A 130 -25.12 34.36 -51.04
CA SER A 130 -26.07 35.49 -50.87
C SER A 130 -25.84 36.07 -49.45
N SER A 131 -25.20 37.22 -49.20
CA SER A 131 -25.50 38.63 -49.52
C SER A 131 -26.83 39.17 -48.96
N SER A 132 -26.77 39.84 -47.80
CA SER A 132 -27.57 41.04 -47.40
C SER A 132 -27.23 41.37 -45.94
N SER A 133 -26.35 42.34 -45.67
CA SER A 133 -26.67 43.74 -45.32
C SER A 133 -27.25 43.94 -43.89
N LEU A 134 -26.35 44.40 -43.02
CA LEU A 134 -26.43 45.33 -41.86
C LEU A 134 -27.72 46.19 -41.65
N PRO A 135 -27.80 47.03 -40.59
CA PRO A 135 -27.67 46.81 -39.13
C PRO A 135 -28.80 47.56 -38.35
N TYR A 136 -28.58 47.80 -37.04
CA TYR A 136 -29.22 48.78 -36.13
C TYR A 136 -30.24 48.32 -35.07
N SER A 137 -29.92 48.80 -33.86
CA SER A 137 -30.76 49.47 -32.85
C SER A 137 -31.59 48.66 -31.84
N SER A 138 -31.21 48.93 -30.58
CA SER A 138 -32.04 49.37 -29.45
C SER A 138 -32.84 48.34 -28.64
N LEU A 139 -32.48 48.32 -27.34
CA LEU A 139 -33.30 48.07 -26.17
C LEU A 139 -34.73 48.64 -26.32
N PRO A 140 -35.71 48.06 -25.61
CA PRO A 140 -36.22 48.84 -24.49
C PRO A 140 -36.47 48.03 -23.21
N SER A 141 -36.49 48.79 -22.13
CA SER A 141 -36.93 48.45 -20.79
C SER A 141 -38.47 48.50 -20.66
N SER A 142 -38.93 47.79 -19.63
CA SER A 142 -40.07 48.08 -18.74
C SER A 142 -41.46 47.48 -18.99
N SER A 143 -42.03 47.09 -17.84
CA SER A 143 -43.44 47.08 -17.44
C SER A 143 -44.31 45.83 -17.69
N SER A 144 -44.53 45.12 -16.57
CA SER A 144 -45.84 44.70 -16.03
C SER A 144 -47.08 44.70 -16.95
N SER A 145 -47.75 43.56 -17.06
CA SER A 145 -49.20 43.49 -16.89
C SER A 145 -49.68 42.06 -16.64
N SER A 146 -50.47 41.94 -15.59
CA SER A 146 -51.50 40.94 -15.31
C SER A 146 -52.37 40.57 -16.51
N GLY A 147 -52.82 39.32 -16.57
CA GLY A 147 -53.86 38.84 -17.49
C GLY A 147 -54.14 37.35 -17.33
N ASN A 148 -55.25 37.04 -16.66
CA ASN A 148 -55.93 35.74 -16.62
C ASN A 148 -56.12 35.12 -18.01
N VAL A 149 -56.35 33.79 -18.07
CA VAL A 149 -57.58 33.14 -18.57
C VAL A 149 -57.36 31.65 -18.91
N ASN A 150 -58.22 30.83 -18.30
CA ASN A 150 -58.82 29.55 -18.71
C ASN A 150 -58.06 28.20 -18.69
N ASP A 151 -58.61 27.35 -17.82
CA ASP A 151 -59.30 26.09 -18.12
C ASP A 151 -58.66 25.11 -19.13
N ASN A 152 -58.28 23.94 -18.62
CA ASN A 152 -58.69 22.67 -19.22
C ASN A 152 -58.65 21.50 -18.22
N LYS A 153 -59.80 21.27 -17.59
CA LYS A 153 -60.55 19.99 -17.60
C LYS A 153 -59.84 18.82 -18.29
N SER A 154 -59.41 17.78 -17.56
CA SER A 154 -59.59 16.39 -18.02
C SER A 154 -59.44 15.30 -16.95
N THR A 155 -60.57 14.66 -16.68
CA THR A 155 -60.77 13.20 -16.51
C THR A 155 -60.01 12.41 -15.45
N ARG A 156 -60.74 12.17 -14.34
CA ARG A 156 -60.75 10.90 -13.60
C ARG A 156 -60.94 9.72 -14.55
N ARG A 157 -60.16 8.66 -14.38
CA ARG A 157 -60.54 7.31 -14.80
C ARG A 157 -60.21 6.30 -13.70
N SER A 158 -61.24 5.89 -12.98
CA SER A 158 -61.20 4.70 -12.12
C SER A 158 -61.38 3.47 -12.99
N THR A 159 -60.52 2.46 -12.83
CA THR A 159 -60.82 1.10 -13.28
C THR A 159 -60.63 0.13 -12.13
N LYS A 160 -61.78 -0.38 -11.71
CA LYS A 160 -62.06 -1.45 -10.77
C LYS A 160 -61.79 -2.78 -11.49
N GLY A 161 -60.82 -3.56 -11.02
CA GLY A 161 -60.49 -4.89 -11.55
C GLY A 161 -60.57 -5.95 -10.44
N LYS A 162 -61.61 -6.77 -10.48
CA LYS A 162 -61.84 -7.94 -9.63
C LYS A 162 -61.07 -9.16 -10.18
N GLY A 163 -60.51 -9.98 -9.30
CA GLY A 163 -60.10 -11.36 -9.60
C GLY A 163 -59.36 -11.96 -8.40
N LYS A 164 -60.03 -12.55 -7.40
CA LYS A 164 -60.35 -13.99 -7.27
C LYS A 164 -59.16 -14.92 -7.59
N GLY A 165 -58.52 -15.43 -6.55
CA GLY A 165 -57.48 -16.47 -6.63
C GLY A 165 -57.27 -17.19 -5.29
N LYS A 166 -58.10 -18.20 -5.07
CA LYS A 166 -58.02 -19.40 -4.20
C LYS A 166 -57.06 -19.45 -2.99
N ILE A 167 -57.70 -19.68 -1.85
CA ILE A 167 -57.21 -20.20 -0.58
C ILE A 167 -57.08 -21.74 -0.69
N ASN A 168 -56.09 -22.35 -0.03
CA ASN A 168 -56.31 -23.55 0.77
C ASN A 168 -55.24 -23.72 1.87
N PRO A 169 -55.57 -24.41 2.99
CA PRO A 169 -54.92 -24.23 4.30
C PRO A 169 -54.29 -25.51 4.89
N SER A 170 -53.42 -25.33 5.90
CA SER A 170 -53.12 -26.31 6.97
C SER A 170 -52.26 -25.60 8.02
N SER A 171 -52.80 -25.09 9.13
CA SER A 171 -53.25 -25.77 10.37
C SER A 171 -52.13 -26.18 11.33
N SER A 172 -52.20 -25.59 12.54
CA SER A 172 -51.77 -26.06 13.87
C SER A 172 -50.28 -26.40 14.08
N GLY A 173 -49.55 -25.86 15.04
CA GLY A 173 -49.93 -25.23 16.30
C GLY A 173 -49.21 -25.96 17.45
N SER A 174 -48.41 -25.25 18.24
CA SER A 174 -48.30 -25.50 19.68
C SER A 174 -47.48 -24.42 20.38
N LYS A 175 -48.07 -24.01 21.48
CA LYS A 175 -47.59 -23.05 22.48
C LYS A 175 -46.42 -23.67 23.25
N ASN A 176 -45.49 -22.84 23.70
CA ASN A 176 -44.99 -22.96 25.07
C ASN A 176 -44.44 -21.63 25.55
N GLU A 177 -45.13 -21.09 26.56
CA GLU A 177 -44.66 -20.06 27.46
C GLU A 177 -43.43 -20.59 28.21
N ASN A 178 -42.42 -19.74 28.42
CA ASN A 178 -41.72 -19.75 29.70
C ASN A 178 -41.16 -18.36 30.03
N LYS A 179 -41.72 -17.85 31.11
CA LYS A 179 -41.45 -16.63 31.86
C LYS A 179 -40.33 -16.94 32.86
N SER A 180 -39.20 -16.22 32.84
CA SER A 180 -38.46 -15.94 34.07
C SER A 180 -37.32 -14.92 33.91
N THR A 181 -37.53 -13.79 34.59
CA THR A 181 -36.58 -13.01 35.42
C THR A 181 -35.06 -13.10 35.18
N ARG A 182 -34.42 -11.92 34.98
CA ARG A 182 -33.49 -11.31 35.95
C ARG A 182 -32.79 -10.04 35.43
N ARG A 183 -32.97 -8.98 36.23
CA ARG A 183 -31.96 -8.03 36.74
C ARG A 183 -31.16 -7.15 35.77
N SER A 184 -31.63 -5.90 35.66
CA SER A 184 -30.81 -4.70 35.48
C SER A 184 -29.86 -4.48 36.68
N PRO A 185 -28.65 -3.94 36.46
CA PRO A 185 -27.94 -3.16 37.48
C PRO A 185 -28.09 -1.66 37.21
N LYS A 186 -28.59 -0.97 38.23
CA LYS A 186 -28.48 0.48 38.43
C LYS A 186 -27.00 0.86 38.53
N GLY A 187 -26.55 1.83 37.74
CA GLY A 187 -25.32 2.58 37.96
C GLY A 187 -25.67 4.06 38.11
N LYS A 188 -25.74 4.53 39.36
CA LYS A 188 -25.76 5.95 39.71
C LYS A 188 -24.34 6.49 39.52
N ASN A 189 -24.19 7.69 38.95
CA ASN A 189 -23.21 8.68 39.39
C ASN A 189 -23.64 10.07 38.90
N LYS A 190 -23.78 10.99 39.85
CA LYS A 190 -24.04 12.43 39.70
C LYS A 190 -22.82 13.17 40.25
N ALA A 191 -22.59 14.37 39.69
CA ALA A 191 -21.71 15.46 40.15
C ALA A 191 -20.19 15.21 39.95
N SER A 192 -19.35 16.21 39.67
CA SER A 192 -19.50 17.66 39.74
C SER A 192 -18.56 18.38 38.75
N VAL A 193 -18.99 19.60 38.44
CA VAL A 193 -18.29 20.73 37.84
C VAL A 193 -16.96 21.04 38.54
N ASN A 194 -15.92 21.43 37.78
CA ASN A 194 -15.15 22.64 38.08
C ASN A 194 -14.29 23.11 36.89
N SER A 195 -14.40 24.41 36.65
CA SER A 195 -13.75 25.25 35.66
C SER A 195 -12.69 26.13 36.31
N SER A 196 -11.50 26.23 35.71
CA SER A 196 -10.58 27.39 35.79
C SER A 196 -9.42 27.12 34.81
N SER A 197 -9.22 27.91 33.75
CA SER A 197 -8.61 29.26 33.71
C SER A 197 -7.08 29.25 33.94
N SER A 198 -6.34 29.39 32.84
CA SER A 198 -5.02 30.07 32.63
C SER A 198 -4.22 29.26 31.59
N GLY A 199 -3.77 29.79 30.46
CA GLY A 199 -3.18 31.10 30.27
C GLY A 199 -1.67 30.99 30.42
N HIS A 200 -0.98 30.34 29.49
CA HIS A 200 0.44 30.63 29.23
C HIS A 200 0.86 30.18 27.82
N ILE A 201 1.18 31.20 27.02
CA ILE A 201 1.91 31.12 25.76
C ILE A 201 3.37 30.81 26.10
N ASN A 202 3.93 29.78 25.49
CA ASN A 202 5.38 29.64 25.34
C ASN A 202 5.67 29.16 23.91
N GLU A 203 6.22 30.08 23.12
CA GLU A 203 6.92 29.83 21.87
C GLU A 203 8.03 28.80 22.10
N THR A 204 8.02 27.69 21.36
CA THR A 204 9.25 26.94 21.11
C THR A 204 9.31 26.54 19.64
N LYS A 205 10.42 26.97 19.03
CA LYS A 205 10.82 26.76 17.63
C LYS A 205 10.90 25.25 17.32
N SER A 206 10.12 24.79 16.36
CA SER A 206 10.22 23.45 15.79
C SER A 206 11.23 23.43 14.64
N THR A 207 12.46 23.07 14.98
CA THR A 207 13.52 22.76 14.01
C THR A 207 13.25 21.39 13.40
N THR A 208 13.01 21.37 12.10
CA THR A 208 12.97 20.17 11.26
C THR A 208 14.29 19.39 11.37
N ARG A 209 14.25 18.10 11.70
CA ARG A 209 15.38 17.21 11.41
C ARG A 209 14.93 15.78 11.12
N SER A 210 15.01 15.45 9.83
CA SER A 210 14.89 14.10 9.30
C SER A 210 16.03 13.23 9.81
N THR A 211 15.74 11.99 10.23
CA THR A 211 16.77 10.98 10.44
C THR A 211 16.44 9.69 9.69
N LYS A 212 17.34 9.41 8.74
CA LYS A 212 17.40 8.29 7.81
C LYS A 212 18.06 7.11 8.56
N GLY A 213 17.31 6.04 8.84
CA GLY A 213 17.79 4.87 9.57
C GLY A 213 18.16 3.70 8.65
N LYS A 214 19.45 3.48 8.43
CA LYS A 214 20.05 2.33 7.73
C LYS A 214 19.97 1.07 8.59
N SER A 215 19.45 -0.04 8.06
CA SER A 215 19.53 -1.38 8.65
C SER A 215 20.64 -2.19 7.96
N LYS A 216 21.69 -2.56 8.71
CA LYS A 216 22.69 -3.57 8.33
C LYS A 216 22.35 -4.88 9.03
N ALA A 217 22.12 -5.93 8.24
CA ALA A 217 21.99 -7.31 8.71
C ALA A 217 23.36 -7.89 9.09
N LYS A 218 23.44 -8.51 10.28
CA LYS A 218 24.62 -9.20 10.79
C LYS A 218 24.50 -10.69 10.48
N VAL A 219 25.42 -11.19 9.67
CA VAL A 219 25.64 -12.61 9.38
C VAL A 219 26.39 -13.23 10.56
N ASN A 220 25.84 -14.29 11.16
CA ASN A 220 26.57 -15.14 12.10
C ASN A 220 26.90 -16.47 11.41
N SER A 221 28.19 -16.65 11.17
CA SER A 221 28.84 -17.89 10.78
C SER A 221 29.61 -18.45 11.97
N SER A 222 29.26 -19.64 12.45
CA SER A 222 30.18 -20.51 13.20
C SER A 222 29.58 -21.91 13.38
N SER A 223 30.21 -22.92 12.78
CA SER A 223 30.58 -24.15 13.50
C SER A 223 31.61 -24.95 12.71
N LEU A 224 32.88 -24.80 13.13
CA LEU A 224 33.85 -25.89 13.21
C LEU A 224 33.21 -27.00 14.08
N GLY A 225 33.40 -28.30 13.92
CA GLY A 225 34.40 -29.13 13.28
C GLY A 225 34.39 -30.41 14.12
N ASN A 226 34.35 -31.59 13.51
CA ASN A 226 34.65 -32.84 14.20
C ASN A 226 35.14 -33.88 13.19
N LYS A 227 36.44 -34.14 13.24
CA LYS A 227 37.10 -35.31 12.68
C LYS A 227 36.82 -36.49 13.61
N ASN A 228 36.40 -37.61 13.07
CA ASN A 228 36.72 -38.92 13.64
C ASN A 228 36.92 -39.92 12.50
N GLU A 229 38.13 -40.43 12.44
CA GLU A 229 38.52 -41.62 11.69
C GLU A 229 37.83 -42.85 12.27
N SER A 230 37.43 -43.78 11.42
CA SER A 230 37.37 -45.22 11.74
C SER A 230 37.36 -46.03 10.44
N LYS A 231 38.50 -46.68 10.19
CA LYS A 231 38.64 -47.84 9.30
C LYS A 231 37.76 -48.98 9.81
N SER A 232 36.99 -49.67 8.96
CA SER A 232 36.80 -51.12 9.08
C SER A 232 36.12 -51.76 7.85
N THR A 233 36.87 -52.69 7.25
CA THR A 233 36.49 -53.99 6.66
C THR A 233 35.39 -54.12 5.59
N ARG A 234 35.90 -54.54 4.42
CA ARG A 234 35.31 -55.45 3.42
C ARG A 234 34.29 -56.44 3.99
N ARG A 235 33.11 -56.52 3.36
CA ARG A 235 32.48 -57.79 3.00
C ARG A 235 31.52 -57.58 1.83
N SER A 236 31.89 -58.16 0.70
CA SER A 236 31.09 -58.28 -0.51
C SER A 236 30.01 -59.33 -0.32
N THR A 237 28.74 -58.93 -0.32
CA THR A 237 27.61 -59.83 -0.59
C THR A 237 26.81 -59.27 -1.76
N LYS A 238 26.92 -59.98 -2.89
CA LYS A 238 26.06 -59.85 -4.07
C LYS A 238 24.63 -60.20 -3.65
N ALA A 239 23.81 -59.19 -3.35
CA ALA A 239 22.37 -59.34 -3.25
C ALA A 239 21.75 -58.63 -4.45
N LYS A 240 21.16 -59.42 -5.36
CA LYS A 240 20.34 -58.97 -6.48
C LYS A 240 19.03 -58.39 -5.93
N ASN A 241 19.06 -57.15 -5.46
CA ASN A 241 17.84 -56.40 -5.19
C ASN A 241 17.39 -55.76 -6.51
N THR A 242 16.38 -56.38 -7.12
CA THR A 242 15.54 -55.81 -8.16
C THR A 242 14.92 -54.51 -7.62
N ALA A 243 15.62 -53.41 -7.87
CA ALA A 243 15.18 -52.07 -7.57
C ALA A 243 13.88 -51.81 -8.33
N PHE A 244 12.75 -51.90 -7.63
CA PHE A 244 11.53 -51.22 -8.04
C PHE A 244 11.83 -49.72 -7.96
N LYS A 245 12.35 -49.21 -9.08
CA LYS A 245 12.46 -47.80 -9.39
C LYS A 245 11.04 -47.27 -9.50
N VAL A 246 10.43 -47.01 -8.34
CA VAL A 246 9.19 -46.23 -8.26
C VAL A 246 9.59 -44.85 -8.73
N GLU A 247 9.45 -44.62 -10.04
CA GLU A 247 9.46 -43.30 -10.64
C GLU A 247 8.29 -42.56 -10.01
N LYS A 248 8.58 -41.92 -8.87
CA LYS A 248 7.70 -40.98 -8.22
C LYS A 248 7.54 -39.87 -9.24
N LYS A 249 6.54 -40.00 -10.10
CA LYS A 249 6.02 -38.92 -10.93
C LYS A 249 5.67 -37.84 -9.91
N ASN A 250 6.61 -36.92 -9.72
CA ASN A 250 6.28 -35.64 -9.14
C ASN A 250 5.26 -35.09 -10.12
N GLU A 251 3.97 -35.27 -9.82
CA GLU A 251 2.90 -34.58 -10.47
C GLU A 251 3.17 -33.10 -10.19
N ILE A 252 3.91 -32.51 -11.13
CA ILE A 252 4.15 -31.08 -11.23
C ILE A 252 2.76 -30.53 -11.56
N PHE A 253 2.01 -30.23 -10.50
CA PHE A 253 0.79 -29.44 -10.53
C PHE A 253 1.18 -28.01 -10.94
N SER A 254 1.52 -27.82 -12.21
CA SER A 254 1.27 -26.56 -12.86
C SER A 254 0.15 -26.84 -13.84
N ASP A 255 -1.04 -26.26 -13.58
CA ASP A 255 -2.24 -26.38 -14.43
C ASP A 255 -2.05 -25.73 -15.82
N GLY A 256 -0.80 -25.55 -16.26
CA GLY A 256 -0.43 -24.80 -17.45
C GLY A 256 -0.80 -23.32 -17.36
N MET A 257 -1.13 -22.79 -16.18
CA MET A 257 -1.57 -21.41 -15.97
C MET A 257 -0.47 -20.57 -15.31
N ASP A 258 -0.30 -19.34 -15.81
CA ASP A 258 0.59 -18.34 -15.21
C ASP A 258 0.02 -17.84 -13.87
N PRO A 259 0.74 -17.96 -12.75
CA PRO A 259 0.28 -17.48 -11.46
C PRO A 259 -0.01 -15.96 -11.39
N ILE A 260 0.58 -15.16 -12.29
CA ILE A 260 0.43 -13.69 -12.28
C ILE A 260 -0.86 -13.27 -13.00
N THR A 261 -1.00 -13.64 -14.27
CA THR A 261 -2.13 -13.21 -15.11
C THR A 261 -3.32 -14.17 -15.06
N ARG A 262 -3.10 -15.41 -14.57
CA ARG A 262 -4.05 -16.53 -14.65
C ARG A 262 -4.43 -16.90 -16.08
N GLU A 263 -3.56 -16.57 -17.03
CA GLU A 263 -3.68 -16.98 -18.43
C GLU A 263 -2.86 -18.24 -18.68
N PRO A 264 -3.19 -19.04 -19.71
CA PRO A 264 -2.35 -20.17 -20.10
C PRO A 264 -0.91 -19.73 -20.38
N LEU A 265 0.06 -20.52 -19.89
CA LEU A 265 1.48 -20.25 -20.08
C LEU A 265 1.82 -20.15 -21.56
N GLY A 266 2.52 -19.07 -21.91
CA GLY A 266 2.94 -18.78 -23.28
C GLY A 266 4.09 -19.67 -23.77
N LYS A 267 4.67 -19.28 -24.91
CA LYS A 267 5.82 -19.99 -25.51
C LYS A 267 7.10 -19.87 -24.68
N HIS A 268 7.20 -18.85 -23.85
CA HIS A 268 8.42 -18.47 -23.17
C HIS A 268 8.27 -18.66 -21.67
N VAL A 269 8.36 -19.91 -21.22
CA VAL A 269 8.17 -20.27 -19.82
C VAL A 269 9.46 -20.13 -19.03
N PHE A 270 9.42 -19.38 -17.93
CA PHE A 270 10.49 -19.30 -16.95
C PHE A 270 10.19 -20.24 -15.77
N THR A 271 11.12 -21.14 -15.44
CA THR A 271 10.99 -22.08 -14.32
C THR A 271 11.87 -21.67 -13.14
N PHE A 272 11.22 -21.37 -12.01
CA PHE A 272 11.86 -21.04 -10.74
C PHE A 272 11.84 -22.24 -9.79
N LYS A 273 13.00 -22.60 -9.22
CA LYS A 273 13.12 -23.73 -8.29
C LYS A 273 13.03 -23.23 -6.85
N ARG A 274 11.96 -23.60 -6.14
CA ARG A 274 11.80 -23.27 -4.71
C ARG A 274 12.72 -24.18 -3.87
N PRO A 275 13.14 -23.77 -2.65
CA PRO A 275 14.01 -24.54 -1.77
C PRO A 275 13.47 -25.94 -1.42
N TYR A 276 12.16 -26.12 -1.43
CA TYR A 276 11.49 -27.41 -1.15
C TYR A 276 11.43 -28.35 -2.36
N GLY A 277 12.10 -28.00 -3.47
CA GLY A 277 12.08 -28.78 -4.71
C GLY A 277 10.81 -28.62 -5.55
N LYS A 278 9.84 -27.82 -5.10
CA LYS A 278 8.70 -27.42 -5.94
C LYS A 278 9.16 -26.41 -6.98
N GLU A 279 8.76 -26.61 -8.24
CA GLU A 279 9.07 -25.68 -9.32
C GLU A 279 7.83 -24.83 -9.62
N ALA A 280 8.03 -23.53 -9.79
CA ALA A 280 6.99 -22.60 -10.24
C ALA A 280 7.30 -22.18 -11.68
N GLN A 281 6.26 -22.11 -12.51
CA GLN A 281 6.37 -21.74 -13.92
C GLN A 281 5.61 -20.44 -14.14
N PHE A 282 6.24 -19.51 -14.85
CA PHE A 282 5.68 -18.20 -15.19
C PHE A 282 5.86 -17.95 -16.69
N ASP A 283 4.99 -17.17 -17.31
CA ASP A 283 5.37 -16.57 -18.58
C ASP A 283 6.49 -15.54 -18.32
N ALA A 284 7.55 -15.59 -19.11
CA ALA A 284 8.71 -14.76 -18.86
C ALA A 284 8.41 -13.27 -19.07
N GLY A 285 7.52 -12.92 -19.99
CA GLY A 285 7.15 -11.53 -20.27
C GLY A 285 6.37 -10.91 -19.11
N THR A 286 5.36 -11.63 -18.62
CA THR A 286 4.51 -11.20 -17.50
C THR A 286 5.32 -11.07 -16.22
N LEU A 287 6.24 -12.00 -15.95
CA LEU A 287 7.09 -11.96 -14.77
C LEU A 287 8.03 -10.75 -14.79
N VAL A 288 8.63 -10.42 -15.94
CA VAL A 288 9.47 -9.21 -16.07
C VAL A 288 8.65 -7.95 -15.86
N ASP A 289 7.47 -7.85 -16.49
CA ASP A 289 6.58 -6.69 -16.32
C ASP A 289 6.18 -6.51 -14.85
N TYR A 290 5.81 -7.61 -14.17
CA TYR A 290 5.47 -7.58 -12.75
C TYR A 290 6.63 -7.06 -11.89
N ILE A 291 7.85 -7.60 -12.06
CA ILE A 291 9.00 -7.19 -11.23
C ILE A 291 9.37 -5.73 -11.48
N LEU A 292 9.37 -5.28 -12.74
CA LEU A 292 9.72 -3.90 -13.08
C LEU A 292 8.64 -2.91 -12.67
N ALA A 293 7.36 -3.28 -12.76
CA ALA A 293 6.25 -2.42 -12.34
C ALA A 293 6.15 -2.31 -10.82
N SER A 294 6.25 -3.44 -10.11
CA SER A 294 6.13 -3.49 -8.64
C SER A 294 7.41 -3.07 -7.91
N GLY A 295 8.58 -3.26 -8.53
CA GLY A 295 9.87 -3.15 -7.85
C GLY A 295 10.10 -4.23 -6.80
N ASP A 296 9.28 -5.28 -6.77
CA ASP A 296 9.40 -6.39 -5.83
C ASP A 296 10.17 -7.55 -6.46
N PHE A 297 11.40 -7.76 -6.01
CA PHE A 297 12.31 -8.81 -6.52
C PHE A 297 12.10 -10.15 -5.80
N LEU A 298 10.87 -10.40 -5.36
CA LEU A 298 10.43 -11.64 -4.73
C LEU A 298 9.51 -12.40 -5.69
N GLU A 299 9.55 -13.72 -5.62
CA GLU A 299 8.64 -14.56 -6.39
C GLU A 299 7.18 -14.30 -5.96
N PRO A 300 6.22 -14.10 -6.88
CA PRO A 300 4.90 -13.55 -6.54
C PRO A 300 4.06 -14.37 -5.55
N GLU A 301 4.21 -15.69 -5.54
CA GLU A 301 3.36 -16.62 -4.79
C GLU A 301 3.99 -17.00 -3.44
N SER A 302 5.21 -17.52 -3.49
CA SER A 302 6.02 -17.97 -2.36
C SER A 302 6.78 -16.85 -1.65
N ARG A 303 6.90 -15.66 -2.27
CA ARG A 303 7.64 -14.49 -1.74
C ARG A 303 9.12 -14.77 -1.47
N ILE A 304 9.68 -15.76 -2.15
CA ILE A 304 11.09 -16.13 -2.04
C ILE A 304 11.91 -15.16 -2.90
N PRO A 305 13.02 -14.59 -2.38
CA PRO A 305 13.85 -13.70 -3.17
C PRO A 305 14.49 -14.45 -4.33
N PHE A 306 14.40 -13.86 -5.52
CA PHE A 306 15.10 -14.40 -6.67
C PHE A 306 16.62 -14.22 -6.51
N SER A 307 17.37 -15.24 -6.93
CA SER A 307 18.82 -15.09 -6.97
C SER A 307 19.24 -14.17 -8.12
N PRO A 308 20.40 -13.49 -8.02
CA PRO A 308 20.94 -12.69 -9.13
C PRO A 308 21.14 -13.52 -10.41
N ASN A 309 21.39 -14.83 -10.28
CA ASN A 309 21.54 -15.73 -11.41
C ASN A 309 20.19 -16.02 -12.08
N ASP A 310 19.11 -16.13 -11.30
CA ASP A 310 17.76 -16.30 -11.84
C ASP A 310 17.33 -15.07 -12.63
N MET A 311 17.67 -13.88 -12.15
CA MET A 311 17.42 -12.62 -12.86
C MET A 311 18.16 -12.55 -14.21
N LYS A 312 19.44 -12.93 -14.25
CA LYS A 312 20.19 -13.04 -15.51
C LYS A 312 19.59 -14.07 -16.46
N ARG A 313 19.13 -15.21 -15.93
CA ARG A 313 18.49 -16.27 -16.73
C ARG A 313 17.19 -15.76 -17.34
N LEU A 314 16.38 -15.03 -16.56
CA LEU A 314 15.14 -14.42 -17.01
C LEU A 314 15.40 -13.39 -18.13
N ASP A 315 16.32 -12.46 -17.94
CA ASP A 315 16.68 -11.46 -18.96
C ASP A 315 17.20 -12.11 -20.26
N ASN A 316 18.03 -13.14 -20.14
CA ASN A 316 18.52 -13.87 -21.32
C ASN A 316 17.40 -14.59 -22.07
N LEU A 317 16.41 -15.13 -21.34
CA LEU A 317 15.25 -15.79 -21.93
C LEU A 317 14.37 -14.79 -22.67
N VAL A 318 14.06 -13.65 -22.04
CA VAL A 318 13.28 -12.54 -22.64
C VAL A 318 13.99 -11.95 -23.85
N ARG A 319 15.31 -11.76 -23.80
CA ARG A 319 16.11 -11.31 -24.95
C ARG A 319 16.07 -12.32 -26.11
N LYS A 320 16.20 -13.62 -25.82
CA LYS A 320 16.10 -14.68 -26.85
C LYS A 320 14.70 -14.78 -27.45
N ALA A 321 13.67 -14.46 -26.66
CA ALA A 321 12.29 -14.39 -27.10
C ALA A 321 11.99 -13.15 -27.97
N GLY A 322 12.92 -12.20 -28.08
CA GLY A 322 12.69 -10.95 -28.81
C GLY A 322 11.67 -10.02 -28.12
N LEU A 323 11.46 -10.19 -26.81
CA LEU A 323 10.58 -9.34 -26.02
C LEU A 323 11.36 -8.07 -25.65
N ASN A 324 10.90 -6.91 -26.13
CA ASN A 324 11.53 -5.60 -25.88
C ASN A 324 11.22 -5.07 -24.46
N LYS A 325 11.62 -5.82 -23.43
CA LYS A 325 11.41 -5.48 -22.01
C LYS A 325 12.71 -4.99 -21.37
N GLY A 326 12.59 -4.24 -20.28
CA GLY A 326 13.75 -3.80 -19.50
C GLY A 326 14.48 -4.97 -18.82
N SER A 327 15.75 -4.75 -18.44
CA SER A 327 16.53 -5.75 -17.70
C SER A 327 16.16 -5.75 -16.22
N VAL A 328 15.70 -6.90 -15.72
CA VAL A 328 15.42 -7.08 -14.29
C VAL A 328 16.71 -7.20 -13.49
N TYR A 329 17.78 -7.73 -14.11
CA TYR A 329 19.09 -7.78 -13.49
C TYR A 329 19.73 -6.39 -13.30
N GLU A 330 19.47 -5.42 -14.18
CA GLU A 330 19.87 -4.04 -13.94
C GLU A 330 19.00 -3.41 -12.85
N ALA A 331 17.69 -3.66 -12.87
CA ALA A 331 16.76 -3.14 -11.87
C ALA A 331 17.11 -3.57 -10.43
N ILE A 332 17.55 -4.82 -10.21
CA ILE A 332 17.93 -5.30 -8.87
C ILE A 332 19.21 -4.62 -8.34
N ARG A 333 20.09 -4.11 -9.22
CA ARG A 333 21.27 -3.33 -8.80
C ARG A 333 20.86 -1.96 -8.26
N ASP A 334 19.82 -1.39 -8.82
CA ASP A 334 19.25 -0.09 -8.42
C ASP A 334 18.07 -0.26 -7.45
N LYS A 335 18.15 -1.24 -6.52
CA LYS A 335 17.08 -1.56 -5.58
C LYS A 335 16.56 -0.36 -4.80
N GLU A 336 17.45 0.56 -4.43
CA GLU A 336 17.11 1.78 -3.67
C GLU A 336 16.07 2.63 -4.42
N ARG A 337 16.23 2.80 -5.74
CA ARG A 337 15.30 3.56 -6.58
C ARG A 337 13.90 2.96 -6.58
N TYR A 338 13.80 1.62 -6.62
CA TYR A 338 12.50 0.92 -6.57
C TYR A 338 11.88 1.00 -5.18
N THR A 339 12.68 0.94 -4.11
CA THR A 339 12.15 1.13 -2.75
C THR A 339 11.63 2.55 -2.54
N GLU A 340 12.33 3.57 -3.03
CA GLU A 340 11.87 4.96 -2.97
C GLU A 340 10.59 5.17 -3.79
N ARG A 341 10.54 4.61 -5.01
CA ARG A 341 9.32 4.63 -5.84
C ARG A 341 8.15 3.95 -5.13
N LYS A 342 8.37 2.80 -4.50
CA LYS A 342 7.34 2.08 -3.75
C LYS A 342 6.82 2.90 -2.57
N VAL A 343 7.71 3.49 -1.78
CA VAL A 343 7.31 4.39 -0.68
C VAL A 343 6.51 5.58 -1.22
N SER A 344 6.92 6.14 -2.35
CA SER A 344 6.18 7.24 -3.00
C SER A 344 4.79 6.80 -3.46
N GLN A 345 4.65 5.59 -4.03
CA GLN A 345 3.36 5.03 -4.43
C GLN A 345 2.47 4.74 -3.21
N ASP A 346 3.03 4.17 -2.16
CA ASP A 346 2.30 3.89 -0.92
C ASP A 346 1.79 5.19 -0.27
N ALA A 347 2.58 6.26 -0.33
CA ALA A 347 2.17 7.60 0.13
C ALA A 347 1.02 8.18 -0.73
N LEU A 348 1.08 8.03 -2.06
CA LEU A 348 -0.01 8.43 -2.96
C LEU A 348 -1.32 7.69 -2.63
N LEU A 349 -1.25 6.37 -2.45
CA LEU A 349 -2.42 5.55 -2.12
C LEU A 349 -2.97 5.87 -0.72
N ALA A 350 -2.11 6.15 0.25
CA ALA A 350 -2.54 6.58 1.57
C ALA A 350 -3.32 7.90 1.50
N LEU A 351 -2.83 8.85 0.73
CA LEU A 351 -3.49 10.14 0.54
C LEU A 351 -4.82 10.02 -0.19
N GLU A 352 -4.90 9.19 -1.23
CA GLU A 352 -6.15 8.85 -1.91
C GLU A 352 -7.19 8.27 -0.95
N ARG A 353 -6.79 7.39 -0.02
CA ARG A 353 -7.70 6.84 1.00
C ARG A 353 -8.23 7.93 1.93
N CYS A 354 -7.36 8.82 2.42
CA CYS A 354 -7.79 9.96 3.24
C CYS A 354 -8.81 10.83 2.49
N ILE A 355 -8.57 11.11 1.20
CA ILE A 355 -9.52 11.87 0.38
C ILE A 355 -10.85 11.11 0.22
N GLY A 356 -10.79 9.80 -0.01
CA GLY A 356 -11.98 8.95 -0.12
C GLY A 356 -12.85 8.95 1.14
N GLU A 357 -12.24 9.02 2.34
CA GLU A 357 -12.98 9.18 3.60
C GLU A 357 -13.71 10.53 3.66
N VAL A 358 -13.05 11.62 3.26
CA VAL A 358 -13.67 12.96 3.22
C VAL A 358 -14.82 13.02 2.20
N VAL A 359 -14.66 12.38 1.04
CA VAL A 359 -15.74 12.26 0.04
C VAL A 359 -16.92 11.43 0.58
N SER A 360 -16.63 10.39 1.35
CA SER A 360 -17.67 9.60 2.01
C SER A 360 -18.43 10.42 3.06
N GLU A 361 -17.74 11.32 3.77
CA GLU A 361 -18.38 12.28 4.68
C GLU A 361 -19.29 13.27 3.93
N MET A 362 -18.85 13.80 2.77
CA MET A 362 -19.70 14.64 1.91
C MET A 362 -21.01 13.92 1.56
N LEU A 363 -20.93 12.65 1.17
CA LEU A 363 -22.10 11.84 0.82
C LEU A 363 -23.00 11.59 2.04
N SER A 364 -22.41 11.31 3.20
CA SER A 364 -23.16 11.14 4.46
C SER A 364 -23.95 12.39 4.85
N ILE A 365 -23.39 13.59 4.62
CA ILE A 365 -24.10 14.85 4.86
C ILE A 365 -25.27 15.01 3.88
N ILE A 366 -25.05 14.73 2.59
CA ILE A 366 -26.11 14.78 1.56
C ILE A 366 -27.27 13.84 1.95
N ASP A 367 -26.96 12.61 2.35
CA ASP A 367 -27.96 11.62 2.72
C ASP A 367 -28.71 12.02 4.00
N ALA A 368 -28.01 12.50 5.03
CA ALA A 368 -28.61 12.93 6.28
C ALA A 368 -29.64 14.06 6.09
N VAL A 369 -29.30 15.04 5.24
CA VAL A 369 -30.20 16.13 4.86
C VAL A 369 -31.38 15.60 4.02
N CYS A 370 -31.13 14.70 3.06
CA CYS A 370 -32.20 14.11 2.24
C CYS A 370 -33.22 13.32 3.05
N ASP A 371 -32.76 12.65 4.11
CA ASP A 371 -33.58 11.89 5.05
C ASP A 371 -34.17 12.75 6.18
N LEU A 372 -33.95 14.08 6.15
CA LEU A 372 -34.44 15.05 7.14
C LEU A 372 -33.95 14.75 8.57
N THR A 373 -32.80 14.09 8.68
CA THR A 373 -32.16 13.77 9.97
C THR A 373 -31.20 14.85 10.44
N ALA A 374 -30.77 15.72 9.52
CA ALA A 374 -29.92 16.87 9.77
C ALA A 374 -30.58 18.16 9.28
N ASP A 375 -30.34 19.23 10.02
CA ASP A 375 -30.74 20.59 9.65
C ASP A 375 -29.90 21.09 8.45
N PRO A 376 -30.52 21.69 7.40
CA PRO A 376 -29.80 22.16 6.22
C PRO A 376 -28.71 23.20 6.52
N GLU A 377 -28.97 24.17 7.41
CA GLU A 377 -28.00 25.23 7.73
C GLU A 377 -26.75 24.64 8.42
N THR A 378 -26.98 23.68 9.32
CA THR A 378 -25.90 22.93 9.98
C THR A 378 -25.07 22.12 8.97
N ALA A 379 -25.73 21.46 8.02
CA ALA A 379 -25.06 20.68 6.99
C ALA A 379 -24.22 21.55 6.04
N GLU A 380 -24.73 22.72 5.64
CA GLU A 380 -23.99 23.68 4.81
C GLU A 380 -22.76 24.20 5.54
N THR A 381 -22.93 24.58 6.81
CA THR A 381 -21.82 25.02 7.67
C THR A 381 -20.76 23.93 7.80
N GLN A 382 -21.16 22.67 7.98
CA GLN A 382 -20.23 21.54 8.07
C GLN A 382 -19.45 21.35 6.76
N LEU A 383 -20.11 21.40 5.60
CA LEU A 383 -19.44 21.28 4.31
C LEU A 383 -18.44 22.40 4.08
N LEU A 384 -18.86 23.66 4.26
CA LEU A 384 -18.04 24.83 3.94
C LEU A 384 -16.85 25.01 4.89
N LEU A 385 -17.06 24.80 6.20
CA LEU A 385 -16.04 25.10 7.19
C LEU A 385 -15.14 23.91 7.51
N ASN A 386 -15.63 22.67 7.36
CA ASN A 386 -14.89 21.48 7.79
C ASN A 386 -14.50 20.60 6.60
N VAL A 387 -15.48 20.13 5.82
CA VAL A 387 -15.24 19.05 4.84
C VAL A 387 -14.49 19.56 3.60
N PHE A 388 -14.90 20.70 3.02
CA PHE A 388 -14.26 21.24 1.81
C PHE A 388 -12.80 21.67 2.03
N PRO A 389 -12.43 22.40 3.11
CA PRO A 389 -11.04 22.75 3.35
C PRO A 389 -10.14 21.53 3.53
N VAL A 390 -10.61 20.49 4.24
CA VAL A 390 -9.86 19.25 4.45
C VAL A 390 -9.66 18.51 3.12
N PHE A 391 -10.70 18.40 2.29
CA PHE A 391 -10.58 17.83 0.95
C PHE A 391 -9.57 18.61 0.10
N ALA A 392 -9.70 19.94 0.04
CA ALA A 392 -8.85 20.81 -0.76
C ALA A 392 -7.37 20.66 -0.37
N HIS A 393 -7.09 20.57 0.94
CA HIS A 393 -5.74 20.35 1.45
C HIS A 393 -5.15 19.02 0.94
N TYR A 394 -5.83 17.90 1.18
CA TYR A 394 -5.33 16.58 0.75
C TYR A 394 -5.24 16.46 -0.77
N PHE A 395 -6.21 17.01 -1.49
CA PHE A 395 -6.21 16.98 -2.95
C PHE A 395 -5.07 17.81 -3.55
N THR A 396 -4.74 18.97 -2.96
CA THR A 396 -3.58 19.77 -3.36
C THR A 396 -2.27 19.00 -3.17
N LEU A 397 -2.13 18.28 -2.05
CA LEU A 397 -1.00 17.39 -1.82
C LEU A 397 -0.93 16.28 -2.88
N LEU A 398 -2.07 15.66 -3.23
CA LEU A 398 -2.13 14.58 -4.21
C LEU A 398 -1.75 15.08 -5.60
N ARG A 399 -2.31 16.23 -6.02
CA ARG A 399 -2.00 16.89 -7.29
C ARG A 399 -0.53 17.30 -7.38
N GLY A 400 0.08 17.71 -6.25
CA GLY A 400 1.50 18.04 -6.16
C GLY A 400 2.42 16.82 -6.33
N MET A 401 1.96 15.62 -5.96
CA MET A 401 2.73 14.38 -6.12
C MET A 401 2.52 13.73 -7.49
N ASP A 402 1.27 13.64 -7.96
CA ASP A 402 0.91 13.11 -9.28
C ASP A 402 -0.40 13.75 -9.78
N SER A 403 -0.26 14.75 -10.65
CA SER A 403 -1.40 15.51 -11.18
C SER A 403 -2.34 14.68 -12.09
N GLU A 404 -1.80 13.71 -12.84
CA GLU A 404 -2.61 12.88 -13.73
C GLU A 404 -3.43 11.89 -12.91
N TYR A 405 -2.80 11.28 -11.91
CA TYR A 405 -3.48 10.41 -10.94
C TYR A 405 -4.56 11.17 -10.17
N ALA A 406 -4.26 12.35 -9.64
CA ALA A 406 -5.23 13.19 -8.94
C ALA A 406 -6.47 13.50 -9.81
N THR A 407 -6.26 13.81 -11.09
CA THR A 407 -7.34 14.04 -12.05
C THR A 407 -8.22 12.79 -12.24
N LYS A 408 -7.62 11.60 -12.30
CA LYS A 408 -8.36 10.33 -12.37
C LYS A 408 -9.18 10.10 -11.10
N CYS A 409 -8.61 10.36 -9.92
CA CYS A 409 -9.30 10.22 -8.64
C CYS A 409 -10.52 11.15 -8.53
N VAL A 410 -10.39 12.44 -8.88
CA VAL A 410 -11.55 13.36 -8.83
C VAL A 410 -12.67 12.95 -9.78
N LYS A 411 -12.36 12.45 -10.98
CA LYS A 411 -13.38 11.89 -11.89
C LYS A 411 -14.11 10.70 -11.26
N GLN A 412 -13.40 9.84 -10.53
CA GLN A 412 -14.00 8.73 -9.79
C GLN A 412 -14.86 9.23 -8.63
N TYR A 413 -14.40 10.21 -7.85
CA TYR A 413 -15.18 10.80 -6.75
C TYR A 413 -16.45 11.50 -7.25
N ILE A 414 -16.37 12.24 -8.36
CA ILE A 414 -17.55 12.82 -9.03
C ILE A 414 -18.54 11.70 -9.40
N SER A 415 -18.05 10.62 -10.03
CA SER A 415 -18.90 9.48 -10.39
C SER A 415 -19.52 8.80 -9.16
N PHE A 416 -18.77 8.71 -8.06
CA PHE A 416 -19.24 8.17 -6.79
C PHE A 416 -20.34 9.02 -6.15
N ILE A 417 -20.19 10.36 -6.14
CA ILE A 417 -21.20 11.29 -5.63
C ILE A 417 -22.45 11.31 -6.52
N VAL A 418 -22.32 11.19 -7.84
CA VAL A 418 -23.48 11.06 -8.75
C VAL A 418 -24.24 9.76 -8.50
N GLY A 419 -23.52 8.68 -8.17
CA GLY A 419 -24.06 7.35 -8.01
C GLY A 419 -24.33 6.65 -9.36
N PRO A 420 -24.70 5.36 -9.34
CA PRO A 420 -24.99 4.60 -10.55
C PRO A 420 -26.27 5.09 -11.25
N PRO A 421 -26.40 4.95 -12.59
CA PRO A 421 -27.58 5.42 -13.34
C PRO A 421 -28.92 4.87 -12.84
N ASN A 422 -28.93 3.64 -12.32
CA ASN A 422 -30.14 2.98 -11.82
C ASN A 422 -30.53 3.44 -10.40
N ARG A 423 -29.61 4.06 -9.67
CA ARG A 423 -29.82 4.55 -8.30
C ARG A 423 -28.96 5.80 -8.08
N PRO A 424 -29.30 6.92 -8.73
CA PRO A 424 -28.56 8.16 -8.56
C PRO A 424 -28.69 8.66 -7.12
N THR A 425 -27.68 9.37 -6.65
CA THR A 425 -27.71 10.03 -5.34
C THR A 425 -28.82 11.08 -5.31
N ARG A 426 -29.61 11.07 -4.23
CA ARG A 426 -30.74 11.99 -4.04
C ARG A 426 -30.24 13.44 -3.93
N ASN A 427 -31.05 14.39 -4.38
CA ASN A 427 -30.70 15.80 -4.34
C ASN A 427 -31.94 16.67 -4.09
N ARG A 428 -32.45 16.66 -2.86
CA ARG A 428 -33.66 17.41 -2.52
C ARG A 428 -33.42 18.91 -2.36
N LEU A 429 -32.26 19.30 -1.83
CA LEU A 429 -31.94 20.67 -1.43
C LEU A 429 -30.70 21.24 -2.16
N GLY A 430 -30.25 20.62 -3.25
CA GLY A 430 -29.11 21.12 -4.05
C GLY A 430 -27.71 20.79 -3.50
N PHE A 431 -27.59 20.23 -2.28
CA PHE A 431 -26.29 19.89 -1.67
C PHE A 431 -25.40 19.01 -2.54
N ARG A 432 -25.98 18.04 -3.25
CA ARG A 432 -25.22 17.21 -4.18
C ARG A 432 -24.59 18.07 -5.28
N ASP A 433 -25.34 19.02 -5.83
CA ASP A 433 -24.84 19.87 -6.90
C ASP A 433 -23.78 20.86 -6.38
N SER A 434 -23.90 21.34 -5.15
CA SER A 434 -22.85 22.14 -4.48
C SER A 434 -21.54 21.36 -4.32
N VAL A 435 -21.63 20.09 -3.88
CA VAL A 435 -20.45 19.20 -3.78
C VAL A 435 -19.86 18.92 -5.16
N LEU A 436 -20.69 18.62 -6.16
CA LEU A 436 -20.22 18.39 -7.53
C LEU A 436 -19.55 19.63 -8.11
N HIS A 437 -20.10 20.81 -7.88
CA HIS A 437 -19.51 22.07 -8.33
C HIS A 437 -18.11 22.26 -7.71
N PHE A 438 -17.98 22.05 -6.39
CA PHE A 438 -16.70 22.10 -5.70
C PHE A 438 -15.68 21.10 -6.29
N LEU A 439 -16.06 19.83 -6.50
CA LEU A 439 -15.17 18.83 -7.10
C LEU A 439 -14.78 19.17 -8.55
N HIS A 440 -15.69 19.76 -9.32
CA HIS A 440 -15.39 20.22 -10.68
C HIS A 440 -14.39 21.37 -10.69
N GLN A 441 -14.47 22.31 -9.74
CA GLN A 441 -13.48 23.38 -9.59
C GLN A 441 -12.07 22.82 -9.34
N MET A 442 -11.94 21.71 -8.63
CA MET A 442 -10.65 21.06 -8.34
C MET A 442 -10.06 20.32 -9.56
N THR A 443 -10.84 20.09 -10.61
CA THR A 443 -10.37 19.37 -11.80
C THR A 443 -9.50 20.25 -12.71
N PHE A 444 -9.71 21.57 -12.65
CA PHE A 444 -8.96 22.57 -13.41
C PHE A 444 -7.91 23.23 -12.51
#